data_AF-A0A6J4K8Y9-F1
#
_entry.id   AF-A0A6J4K8Y9-F1
#
_cell.length_a   1.000
_cell.length_b   1.000
_cell.length_c   1.000
_cell.angle_alpha   90.00
_cell.angle_beta   90.00
_cell.angle_gamma   90.00
#
_symmetry.space_group_name_H-M   'P 1'
#
loop_
_entity.id
_entity.type
_entity.pdbx_description
1 polymer ?
#
loop_
_entity_poly.entity_id
_entity_poly.type
_entity_poly.pdbx_seq_one_letter_code
_entity_poly.pdbx_strand_id
1 'polypeptide(L)' 'MIAETAGGTNPYFATGAGGMLQVLLNGFGGLDVTPEGMVQLKTSLPKSWKSLTLKGVGPEHKTYVVKK' A
#
# COMPACT_ATOMS: atom_id res chain seq x y z
N MET A 1 8.19 -1.92 -18.82
CA MET A 1 6.84 -1.37 -18.57
C MET A 1 5.95 -1.88 -19.69
N ILE A 2 4.90 -2.63 -19.37
CA ILE A 2 3.89 -3.03 -20.36
C ILE A 2 2.70 -2.08 -20.18
N ALA A 3 2.52 -1.23 -21.18
CA ALA A 3 1.36 -0.39 -21.38
C ALA A 3 0.55 -1.02 -22.52
N GLU A 4 -0.69 -1.40 -22.23
CA GLU A 4 -1.60 -1.96 -23.22
C GLU A 4 -2.80 -1.03 -23.37
N THR A 5 -2.66 -0.05 -24.26
CA THR A 5 -3.59 0.19 -25.39
C THR A 5 -3.28 1.53 -26.03
N ALA A 6 -3.10 1.49 -27.35
CA ALA A 6 -3.03 2.65 -28.21
C ALA A 6 -4.39 3.38 -28.26
N GLY A 7 -4.41 4.67 -27.92
CA GLY A 7 -5.48 5.59 -28.36
C GLY A 7 -6.51 6.07 -27.33
N GLY A 8 -6.30 5.93 -26.01
CA GLY A 8 -7.23 6.45 -25.00
C GLY A 8 -6.60 7.52 -24.09
N THR A 9 -7.24 8.68 -23.95
CA THR A 9 -6.84 9.85 -23.13
C THR A 9 -6.92 9.59 -21.62
N ASN A 10 -6.47 8.43 -21.12
CA ASN A 10 -6.29 8.19 -19.69
C ASN A 10 -5.34 7.00 -19.47
N PRO A 11 -4.01 7.20 -19.51
CA PRO A 11 -3.06 6.13 -19.23
C PRO A 11 -3.20 5.73 -17.75
N TYR A 12 -4.01 4.71 -17.49
CA TYR A 12 -4.07 4.08 -16.18
C TYR A 12 -2.72 3.41 -15.96
N PHE A 13 -1.95 3.99 -15.05
CA PHE A 13 -0.67 3.50 -14.58
C PHE A 13 -0.88 2.22 -13.74
N ALA A 14 -1.59 1.22 -14.25
CA ALA A 14 -2.09 0.09 -13.47
C ALA A 14 -0.96 -0.74 -12.84
N THR A 15 0.19 -0.87 -13.52
CA THR A 15 1.39 -1.55 -12.99
C THR A 15 2.20 -0.69 -12.03
N GLY A 16 2.35 0.62 -12.29
CA GLY A 16 3.06 1.50 -11.36
C GLY A 16 2.23 1.85 -10.12
N ALA A 17 0.91 1.93 -10.24
CA ALA A 17 -0.02 2.10 -9.12
C ALA A 17 -0.04 0.86 -8.23
N GLY A 18 0.01 -0.35 -8.81
CA GLY A 18 0.18 -1.60 -8.06
C GLY A 18 1.48 -1.61 -7.24
N GLY A 19 2.60 -1.22 -7.86
CA GLY A 19 3.89 -1.10 -7.17
C GLY A 19 3.88 -0.05 -6.05
N MET A 20 3.26 1.10 -6.27
CA MET A 20 3.11 2.14 -5.24
C MET A 20 2.25 1.65 -4.07
N LEU A 21 1.12 1.00 -4.33
CA LEU A 21 0.29 0.41 -3.28
C LEU A 21 1.04 -0.67 -2.50
N GLN A 22 1.81 -1.52 -3.19
CA GLN A 22 2.62 -2.54 -2.53
C GLN A 22 3.66 -1.92 -1.59
N VAL A 23 4.31 -0.82 -1.99
CA VAL A 23 5.26 -0.07 -1.14
C VAL A 23 4.56 0.63 0.03
N LEU A 24 3.36 1.19 -0.19
CA LEU A 24 2.60 1.83 0.88
C LEU A 24 2.11 0.80 1.91
N LEU A 25 1.69 -0.38 1.48
CA LEU A 25 1.15 -1.42 2.37
C LEU A 25 2.28 -2.20 3.06
N ASN A 26 3.19 -2.81 2.29
CA ASN A 26 4.23 -3.69 2.83
C ASN A 26 5.47 -2.91 3.31
N GLY A 27 5.74 -1.73 2.73
CA GLY A 27 6.90 -0.91 3.09
C GLY A 27 6.61 0.06 4.23
N PHE A 28 5.81 1.09 3.98
CA PHE A 28 5.51 2.12 4.99
C PHE A 28 4.44 1.69 5.98
N GLY A 29 3.45 0.94 5.53
CA GLY A 29 2.37 0.38 6.35
C GLY A 29 2.78 -0.82 7.18
N GLY A 30 3.86 -1.50 6.79
CA GLY A 30 4.37 -2.69 7.46
C GLY A 30 3.41 -3.86 7.48
N LEU A 31 2.41 -3.87 6.59
CA LEU A 31 1.47 -4.97 6.50
C LEU A 31 2.16 -6.15 5.82
N ASP A 32 2.28 -7.25 6.56
CA ASP A 32 2.83 -8.50 6.07
C ASP A 32 1.74 -9.58 6.15
N VAL A 33 1.59 -10.35 5.07
CA VAL A 33 0.58 -11.40 4.96
C VAL A 33 1.26 -12.74 5.23
N THR A 34 1.06 -13.27 6.43
CA THR A 34 1.61 -14.56 6.86
C THR A 34 0.55 -15.66 6.74
N PRO A 35 0.94 -16.95 6.78
CA PRO A 35 -0.01 -18.07 6.81
C PRO A 35 -0.98 -18.03 7.99
N GLU A 36 -0.58 -17.38 9.09
CA GLU A 36 -1.37 -17.22 10.32
C GLU A 36 -2.30 -15.99 10.26
N GLY A 37 -2.14 -15.14 9.25
CA GLY A 37 -2.94 -13.93 9.04
C GLY A 37 -2.12 -12.68 8.72
N MET A 38 -2.76 -11.52 8.78
CA MET A 38 -2.09 -10.22 8.59
C MET A 38 -1.46 -9.72 9.88
N VAL A 39 -0.16 -9.44 9.82
CA VAL A 39 0.61 -8.83 10.91
C VAL A 39 1.09 -7.44 10.50
N GLN A 40 1.27 -6.55 11.48
CA GLN A 40 1.87 -5.23 11.24
C GLN A 40 3.28 -5.21 11.82
N LEU A 41 4.27 -5.10 10.94
CA LEU A 41 5.67 -4.91 11.28
C LEU A 41 5.94 -3.46 11.70
N LYS A 42 6.99 -3.27 12.51
CA LYS A 42 7.44 -1.94 12.89
C LYS A 42 8.11 -1.27 11.69
N THR A 43 7.52 -0.17 11.23
CA THR A 43 8.04 0.63 10.11
C THR A 43 8.34 2.06 10.53
N SER A 44 8.93 2.83 9.63
CA SER A 44 9.17 4.26 9.82
C SER A 44 8.70 5.03 8.61
N LEU A 45 8.02 6.14 8.88
CA LEU A 45 7.52 7.03 7.84
C LEU A 45 8.65 7.97 7.36
N PRO A 46 8.60 8.41 6.10
CA PRO A 46 9.48 9.45 5.60
C PRO A 46 9.39 10.72 6.47
N LYS A 47 10.48 11.49 6.57
CA LYS A 47 10.55 12.65 7.48
C LYS A 47 9.42 13.67 7.28
N SER A 48 8.90 13.81 6.05
CA SER A 48 7.83 14.74 5.70
C SER A 48 6.43 14.28 6.12
N TRP A 49 6.24 13.01 6.48
CA TRP A 49 4.92 12.43 6.78
C TRP A 49 4.73 12.35 8.30
N LYS A 50 3.55 12.77 8.78
CA LYS A 50 3.20 12.72 10.22
C LYS A 50 2.60 11.37 10.61
N SER A 51 1.77 10.81 9.73
CA SER A 51 1.07 9.56 9.94
C SER A 51 0.60 8.94 8.62
N LEU A 52 0.40 7.63 8.63
CA LEU A 52 -0.23 6.84 7.57
C LEU A 52 -1.37 6.04 8.19
N THR A 53 -2.56 6.12 7.60
CA THR A 53 -3.76 5.40 8.06
C THR A 53 -4.26 4.48 6.96
N LEU A 54 -4.30 3.18 7.24
CA LEU A 54 -4.80 2.14 6.35
C LEU A 54 -6.13 1.64 6.93
N LYS A 55 -7.20 1.65 6.13
CA LYS A 55 -8.55 1.26 6.56
C LYS A 55 -9.07 0.13 5.70
N GLY A 56 -9.98 -0.69 6.23
CA GLY A 56 -10.61 -1.77 5.48
C GLY A 56 -9.63 -2.88 5.13
N VAL A 57 -8.62 -3.11 5.95
CA VAL A 57 -7.58 -4.11 5.68
C VAL A 57 -8.07 -5.49 6.12
N GLY A 58 -8.10 -6.43 5.18
CA GLY A 58 -8.52 -7.80 5.40
C GLY A 58 -10.03 -7.96 5.61
N PRO A 59 -10.52 -9.21 5.79
CA PRO A 59 -11.94 -9.51 5.94
C PRO A 59 -12.56 -8.92 7.22
N GLU A 60 -11.74 -8.60 8.22
CA GLU A 60 -12.17 -7.96 9.47
C GLU A 60 -12.20 -6.42 9.38
N HIS A 61 -11.94 -5.83 8.19
CA HIS A 61 -11.92 -4.39 7.96
C HIS A 61 -11.07 -3.61 8.96
N LYS A 62 -9.90 -4.15 9.33
CA LYS A 62 -9.03 -3.56 10.34
C LYS A 62 -8.50 -2.21 9.89
N THR A 63 -8.27 -1.34 10.88
CA THR A 63 -7.65 -0.03 10.67
C THR A 63 -6.29 0.00 11.35
N TYR A 64 -5.26 0.32 10.57
CA TYR A 64 -3.88 0.41 11.02
C TYR A 64 -3.41 1.87 10.93
N VAL A 65 -2.77 2.35 11.98
CA VAL A 65 -2.27 3.73 12.06
C VAL A 65 -0.79 3.70 12.38
N VAL A 66 0.03 4.09 11.42
CA VAL A 66 1.47 4.30 11.61
C VAL A 66 1.66 5.79 11.91
N LYS A 67 2.33 6.10 13.01
CA LYS A 67 2.73 7.46 13.38
C LYS A 67 4.25 7.54 13.38
N LYS A 68 4.76 8.73 13.10
CA LYS A 68 6.20 9.03 13.18
C LYS A 68 6.68 9.04 14.64
#